data_AF-A0AAD7XKH8-F1
#
_entry.id   AF-A0AAD7XKH8-F1
#
_cell.length_a   1.000
_cell.length_b   1.000
_cell.length_c   1.000
_cell.angle_alpha   90.00
_cell.angle_beta   90.00
_cell.angle_gamma   90.00
#
_symmetry.space_group_name_H-M   'P 1'
#
loop_
_entity.id
_entity.type
_entity.pdbx_description
1 polymer ?
#
loop_
_entity_poly.entity_id
_entity_poly.type
_entity_poly.pdbx_seq_one_letter_code
_entity_poly.pdbx_strand_id
1 'polypeptide(L)'
;MLVTVIVAPCALGFVSVTSPRRSVARFDSEEGLEWNDLEWRVQRARLVHYDTQRILRRKPRYLCYDEASKWVQRMGLWRNKKEWKQWLASGEKRNPYIPNDPEKYYGDKFRGWADFLHGEDWPPKTNK
;
A
#
# COMPACT_ATOMS: atom_id res chain seq x y z
N MET A 1 -27.68 -46.01 43.77
CA MET A 1 -27.21 -45.77 42.39
C MET A 1 -26.37 -44.51 42.39
N LEU A 2 -25.09 -44.61 42.08
CA LEU A 2 -24.21 -43.48 41.73
C LEU A 2 -23.06 -44.07 40.91
N VAL A 3 -23.09 -43.82 39.61
CA VAL A 3 -22.06 -44.20 38.64
C VAL A 3 -21.09 -43.02 38.56
N THR A 4 -19.88 -43.18 39.07
CA THR A 4 -18.79 -42.20 38.89
C THR A 4 -17.95 -42.63 37.68
N VAL A 5 -18.11 -41.88 36.59
CA VAL A 5 -17.31 -42.01 35.37
C VAL A 5 -15.97 -41.30 35.61
N ILE A 6 -14.88 -42.05 35.70
CA ILE A 6 -13.51 -41.49 35.68
C ILE A 6 -13.10 -41.38 34.21
N VAL A 7 -13.17 -40.17 33.66
CA VAL A 7 -12.64 -39.87 32.32
C VAL A 7 -11.15 -39.56 32.46
N ALA A 8 -10.30 -40.46 31.96
CA ALA A 8 -8.86 -40.23 31.84
C ALA A 8 -8.57 -39.36 30.59
N PRO A 9 -7.83 -38.24 30.72
CA PRO A 9 -7.41 -37.48 29.55
C PRO A 9 -6.22 -38.14 28.84
N CYS A 10 -6.47 -38.39 27.56
CA CYS A 10 -5.62 -38.97 26.54
C CYS A 10 -4.28 -38.21 26.38
N ALA A 11 -3.16 -38.93 26.48
CA ALA A 11 -1.82 -38.40 26.21
C ALA A 11 -1.59 -38.26 24.70
N LEU A 12 -1.55 -37.01 24.20
CA LEU A 12 -0.97 -36.71 22.89
C LEU A 12 0.39 -36.07 23.12
N GLY A 13 1.43 -36.82 22.75
CA GLY A 13 2.83 -36.45 22.86
C GLY A 13 3.16 -35.23 22.00
N PHE A 14 3.67 -34.20 22.67
CA PHE A 14 4.34 -33.07 22.04
C PHE A 14 5.81 -33.45 21.83
N VAL A 15 6.20 -33.77 20.59
CA VAL A 15 7.61 -33.98 20.23
C VAL A 15 8.25 -32.60 20.14
N SER A 16 9.01 -32.20 21.17
CA SER A 16 9.76 -30.96 21.14
C SER A 16 11.01 -31.13 20.27
N VAL A 17 11.10 -30.36 19.18
CA VAL A 17 12.36 -30.17 18.45
C VAL A 17 13.29 -29.35 19.35
N THR A 18 14.16 -30.03 20.09
CA THR A 18 15.21 -29.35 20.87
C THR A 18 16.39 -29.04 19.95
N SER A 19 16.39 -27.85 19.36
CA SER A 19 17.60 -27.29 18.78
C SER A 19 18.65 -27.13 19.89
N PRO A 20 19.94 -27.48 19.67
CA PRO A 20 20.97 -27.29 20.68
C PRO A 20 21.10 -25.78 20.94
N ARG A 21 20.65 -25.34 22.12
CA ARG A 21 20.91 -23.99 22.61
C ARG A 21 22.42 -23.78 22.62
N ARG A 22 22.91 -22.95 21.71
CA ARG A 22 24.24 -22.35 21.77
C ARG A 22 24.37 -21.75 23.16
N SER A 23 25.21 -22.35 24.02
CA SER A 23 25.45 -21.88 25.38
C SER A 23 26.21 -20.57 25.32
N VAL A 24 25.48 -19.47 25.23
CA VAL A 24 26.02 -18.15 25.57
C VAL A 24 26.06 -18.11 27.09
N ALA A 25 27.27 -17.96 27.63
CA ALA A 25 27.50 -17.81 29.06
C ALA A 25 26.52 -16.78 29.64
N ARG A 26 25.84 -17.14 30.73
CA ARG A 26 25.05 -16.19 31.51
C ARG A 26 26.04 -15.23 32.17
N PHE A 27 26.07 -14.01 31.67
CA PHE A 27 26.69 -12.90 32.34
C PHE A 27 25.62 -12.34 33.27
N ASP A 28 25.71 -12.67 34.56
CA ASP A 28 24.82 -12.16 35.59
C ASP A 28 25.25 -10.72 35.89
N SER A 29 24.65 -9.75 35.20
CA SER A 29 24.61 -8.35 35.62
C SER A 29 23.15 -7.97 35.78
N GLU A 30 22.72 -7.75 37.02
CA GLU A 30 21.41 -7.19 37.38
C GLU A 30 21.27 -5.71 36.98
N GLU A 31 21.70 -5.35 35.77
CA GLU A 31 21.25 -4.15 35.10
C GLU A 31 20.03 -4.56 34.30
N GLY A 32 18.90 -4.63 35.01
CA GLY A 32 17.59 -4.80 34.39
C GLY A 32 17.48 -3.81 33.24
N LEU A 33 17.02 -4.31 32.09
CA LEU A 33 16.70 -3.54 30.89
C LEU A 33 15.74 -2.41 31.26
N GLU A 34 16.28 -1.32 31.78
CA GLU A 34 15.60 -0.05 31.91
C GLU A 34 15.46 0.43 30.47
N TRP A 35 14.27 0.24 29.91
CA TRP A 35 13.91 0.82 28.64
C TRP A 35 14.03 2.34 28.80
N ASN A 36 15.18 2.90 28.44
CA ASN A 36 15.37 4.34 28.44
C ASN A 36 14.33 4.92 27.48
N ASP A 37 13.32 5.61 28.02
CA ASP A 37 12.18 6.16 27.26
C ASP A 37 12.66 6.96 26.03
N LEU A 38 13.81 7.61 26.19
CA LEU A 38 14.46 8.39 25.16
C LEU A 38 14.97 7.51 24.01
N GLU A 39 15.56 6.36 24.31
CA GLU A 39 16.15 5.49 23.30
C GLU A 39 15.08 4.86 22.41
N TRP A 40 13.96 4.38 22.96
CA TRP A 40 12.90 3.83 22.12
C TRP A 40 12.28 4.90 21.21
N ARG A 41 12.12 6.14 21.70
CA ARG A 41 11.61 7.27 20.91
C ARG A 41 12.53 7.61 19.75
N VAL A 42 13.84 7.61 20.01
CA VAL A 42 14.86 7.84 18.99
C VAL A 42 14.87 6.71 17.95
N GLN A 43 14.84 5.46 18.39
CA GLN A 43 14.80 4.31 17.47
C GLN A 43 13.52 4.29 16.63
N ARG A 44 12.36 4.60 17.23
CA ARG A 44 11.10 4.73 16.49
C ARG A 44 11.17 5.87 15.46
N ALA A 45 11.65 7.05 15.85
CA ALA A 45 11.80 8.19 14.95
C ALA A 45 12.73 7.87 13.78
N ARG A 46 13.85 7.19 14.05
CA ARG A 46 14.80 6.69 13.06
C ARG A 46 14.13 5.73 12.07
N LEU A 47 13.35 4.75 12.57
CA LEU A 47 12.62 3.81 11.72
C LEU A 47 11.59 4.50 10.83
N VAL A 48 10.82 5.45 11.38
CA VAL A 48 9.84 6.23 10.61
C VAL A 48 10.54 7.05 9.52
N HIS A 49 11.66 7.69 9.84
CA HIS A 49 12.46 8.41 8.84
C HIS A 49 12.93 7.47 7.72
N TYR A 50 13.51 6.32 8.07
CA TYR A 50 13.96 5.35 7.06
C TYR A 50 12.81 4.83 6.19
N ASP A 51 11.65 4.53 6.77
CA ASP A 51 10.51 4.06 5.99
C ASP A 51 9.94 5.17 5.09
N THR A 52 9.86 6.40 5.60
CA THR A 52 9.45 7.58 4.81
C THR A 52 10.38 7.78 3.62
N GLN A 53 11.70 7.76 3.84
CA GLN A 53 12.70 7.87 2.78
C GLN A 53 12.59 6.72 1.78
N ARG A 54 12.32 5.50 2.25
CA ARG A 54 12.11 4.31 1.42
C ARG A 54 10.85 4.45 0.55
N ILE A 55 9.77 5.03 1.07
CA ILE A 55 8.54 5.29 0.31
C ILE A 55 8.77 6.37 -0.75
N LEU A 56 9.40 7.49 -0.39
CA LEU A 56 9.67 8.61 -1.30
C LEU A 56 10.61 8.26 -2.44
N ARG A 57 11.59 7.37 -2.21
CA ARG A 57 12.53 6.90 -3.24
C ARG A 57 11.90 5.95 -4.25
N ARG A 58 10.75 5.36 -3.95
CA ARG A 58 10.08 4.42 -4.86
C ARG A 58 9.42 5.18 -6.01
N LYS A 59 9.61 4.66 -7.23
CA LYS A 59 8.88 5.16 -8.40
C LYS A 59 7.38 4.83 -8.24
N PRO A 60 6.47 5.76 -8.57
CA PRO A 60 5.04 5.48 -8.61
C PRO A 60 4.74 4.34 -9.60
N ARG A 61 3.75 3.50 -9.28
CA ARG A 61 3.20 2.52 -10.21
C ARG A 61 1.84 3.01 -10.66
N TYR A 62 1.70 3.29 -11.95
CA TYR A 62 0.45 3.74 -12.54
C TYR A 62 -0.34 2.58 -13.13
N LEU A 63 -1.67 2.73 -13.23
CA LEU A 63 -2.56 1.76 -13.88
C LEU A 63 -2.30 1.67 -15.38
N CYS A 64 -2.88 0.65 -16.01
CA CYS A 64 -2.97 0.60 -17.47
C CYS A 64 -3.93 1.68 -17.99
N TYR A 65 -3.82 1.99 -19.29
CA TYR A 65 -4.62 3.04 -19.93
C TYR A 65 -6.12 2.83 -19.74
N ASP A 66 -6.61 1.61 -19.97
CA ASP A 66 -8.03 1.30 -19.93
C ASP A 66 -8.62 1.47 -18.52
N GLU A 67 -7.90 1.01 -17.48
CA GLU A 67 -8.34 1.18 -16.09
C GLU A 67 -8.28 2.63 -15.64
N ALA A 68 -7.22 3.36 -16.03
CA ALA A 68 -7.10 4.78 -15.72
C ALA A 68 -8.21 5.59 -16.39
N SER A 69 -8.49 5.35 -17.67
CA SER A 69 -9.54 6.05 -18.41
C SER A 69 -10.92 5.74 -17.83
N LYS A 70 -11.24 4.48 -17.51
CA LYS A 70 -12.49 4.10 -16.83
C LYS A 70 -12.69 4.82 -15.50
N TRP A 71 -11.61 5.00 -14.72
CA TRP A 71 -11.70 5.74 -13.47
C TRP A 71 -12.01 7.22 -13.71
N VAL A 72 -11.34 7.83 -14.70
CA VAL A 72 -11.52 9.25 -15.03
C VAL A 72 -12.92 9.52 -15.57
N GLN A 73 -13.41 8.66 -16.47
CA GLN A 73 -14.78 8.70 -17.00
C GLN A 73 -15.82 8.58 -15.89
N ARG A 74 -15.61 7.69 -14.91
CA ARG A 74 -16.52 7.52 -13.77
C ARG A 74 -16.60 8.77 -12.90
N MET A 75 -15.49 9.51 -12.76
CA MET A 75 -15.51 10.77 -12.01
C MET A 75 -16.32 11.84 -12.75
N GLY A 76 -16.21 11.92 -14.09
CA GLY A 76 -17.00 12.84 -14.91
C GLY A 76 -16.79 14.33 -14.59
N LEU A 77 -15.69 14.67 -13.89
CA LEU A 77 -15.44 16.02 -13.37
C LEU A 77 -14.78 16.95 -14.41
N TRP A 78 -14.06 16.40 -15.37
CA TRP A 78 -13.21 17.18 -16.28
C TRP A 78 -13.65 16.99 -17.73
N ARG A 79 -13.86 18.10 -18.43
CA ARG A 79 -14.22 18.14 -19.85
C ARG A 79 -13.03 18.35 -20.75
N ASN A 80 -12.04 19.09 -20.26
CA ASN A 80 -10.89 19.57 -21.04
C ASN A 80 -9.57 19.38 -20.30
N LYS A 81 -8.47 19.32 -21.07
CA LYS A 81 -7.08 19.30 -20.55
C LYS A 81 -6.79 20.45 -19.58
N LYS A 82 -7.41 21.63 -19.79
CA LYS A 82 -7.24 22.80 -18.91
C LYS A 82 -7.80 22.55 -17.52
N GLU A 83 -9.00 21.99 -17.42
CA GLU A 83 -9.65 21.64 -16.16
C GLU A 83 -8.88 20.54 -15.43
N TRP A 84 -8.38 19.55 -16.17
CA TRP A 84 -7.48 18.53 -15.63
C TRP A 84 -6.25 19.16 -14.97
N LYS A 85 -5.56 20.07 -15.67
CA LYS A 85 -4.39 20.78 -15.12
C LYS A 85 -4.74 21.67 -13.92
N GLN A 86 -5.90 22.33 -13.95
CA GLN A 86 -6.37 23.14 -12.84
C GLN A 86 -6.63 22.30 -11.58
N TRP A 87 -7.22 21.12 -11.76
CA TRP A 87 -7.41 20.15 -10.68
C TRP A 87 -6.09 19.60 -10.14
N LEU A 88 -5.10 19.36 -11.01
CA LEU A 88 -3.75 19.01 -10.56
C LEU A 88 -3.10 20.13 -9.72
N ALA A 89 -3.38 21.39 -10.06
CA ALA A 89 -2.85 22.55 -9.34
C ALA A 89 -3.56 22.82 -8.00
N SER A 90 -4.83 22.40 -7.85
CA SER A 90 -5.58 22.59 -6.59
C SER A 90 -5.05 21.70 -5.46
N GLY A 91 -4.21 20.71 -5.75
CA GLY A 91 -3.57 19.86 -4.73
C GLY A 91 -4.56 18.93 -4.01
N GLU A 92 -5.76 18.74 -4.56
CA GLU A 92 -6.78 17.88 -3.98
C GLU A 92 -6.32 16.41 -3.93
N LYS A 93 -6.97 15.60 -3.08
CA LYS A 93 -6.57 14.22 -2.75
C LYS A 93 -6.59 13.31 -3.99
N ARG A 94 -5.48 13.35 -4.71
CA ARG A 94 -5.33 12.76 -6.03
C ARG A 94 -5.06 11.27 -5.92
N ASN A 95 -5.65 10.50 -6.82
CA ASN A 95 -5.38 9.07 -6.91
C ASN A 95 -3.90 8.84 -7.29
N PRO A 96 -3.10 8.16 -6.45
CA PRO A 96 -1.67 7.95 -6.71
C PRO A 96 -1.41 7.05 -7.93
N TYR A 97 -2.40 6.27 -8.35
CA TYR A 97 -2.25 5.32 -9.46
C TYR A 97 -2.48 5.94 -10.85
N ILE A 98 -2.86 7.21 -10.93
CA ILE A 98 -3.09 7.89 -12.21
C ILE A 98 -1.91 8.83 -12.47
N PRO A 99 -1.32 8.85 -13.68
CA PRO A 99 -0.23 9.74 -14.03
C PRO A 99 -0.68 11.21 -14.18
N ASN A 100 0.22 12.17 -13.91
CA ASN A 100 -0.12 13.61 -13.96
C ASN A 100 -0.38 14.02 -15.41
N ASP A 101 0.51 13.57 -16.28
CA ASP A 101 0.46 13.77 -17.72
C ASP A 101 0.23 12.40 -18.38
N PRO A 102 -1.04 11.98 -18.55
CA PRO A 102 -1.37 10.71 -19.19
C PRO A 102 -0.85 10.65 -20.63
N GLU A 103 -0.87 11.77 -21.34
CA GLU A 103 -0.33 11.92 -22.70
C GLU A 103 1.16 11.53 -22.77
N LYS A 104 1.96 11.95 -21.79
CA LYS A 104 3.40 11.62 -21.73
C LYS A 104 3.65 10.20 -21.23
N TYR A 105 2.84 9.71 -20.29
CA TYR A 105 3.04 8.40 -19.68
C TYR A 105 2.62 7.24 -20.60
N TYR A 106 1.46 7.37 -21.26
CA TYR A 106 0.92 6.32 -22.12
C TYR A 106 1.45 6.38 -23.56
N GLY A 107 1.98 7.54 -23.99
CA GLY A 107 2.60 7.70 -25.30
C GLY A 107 1.67 7.26 -26.42
N ASP A 108 2.09 6.28 -27.21
CA ASP A 108 1.35 5.76 -28.37
C ASP A 108 -0.01 5.14 -28.01
N LYS A 109 -0.20 4.70 -26.76
CA LYS A 109 -1.49 4.16 -26.30
C LYS A 109 -2.52 5.27 -26.03
N PHE A 110 -2.09 6.52 -25.98
CA PHE A 110 -2.96 7.65 -25.69
C PHE A 110 -3.68 8.12 -26.95
N ARG A 111 -4.96 7.75 -27.08
CA ARG A 111 -5.79 8.10 -28.24
C ARG A 111 -6.27 9.56 -28.26
N GLY A 112 -6.03 10.30 -27.18
CA GLY A 112 -6.36 11.72 -27.06
C GLY A 112 -7.08 12.05 -25.76
N TRP A 113 -7.20 13.34 -25.49
CA TRP A 113 -7.88 13.83 -24.29
C TRP A 113 -9.39 13.57 -24.31
N ALA A 114 -10.02 13.59 -25.49
CA ALA A 114 -11.43 13.26 -25.63
C ALA A 114 -11.72 11.81 -25.20
N ASP A 115 -10.99 10.84 -25.77
CA ASP A 115 -11.13 9.42 -25.43
C ASP A 115 -10.80 9.14 -23.96
N PHE A 116 -9.74 9.76 -23.43
CA PHE A 116 -9.33 9.55 -22.05
C PHE A 116 -10.37 10.04 -21.02
N LEU A 117 -11.01 11.20 -21.29
CA LEU A 117 -11.96 11.84 -20.38
C LEU A 117 -13.40 11.33 -20.55
N HIS A 118 -13.83 11.15 -21.81
CA HIS A 118 -15.23 10.86 -22.16
C HIS A 118 -15.43 9.45 -22.72
N GLY A 119 -14.38 8.82 -23.25
CA GLY A 119 -14.44 7.53 -23.93
C GLY A 119 -14.57 7.64 -25.45
N GLU A 120 -14.52 6.48 -26.11
CA GLU A 120 -14.47 6.35 -27.58
C GLU A 120 -15.76 6.87 -28.25
N ASP A 121 -16.85 6.97 -27.49
CA ASP A 121 -18.17 7.40 -27.97
C ASP A 121 -18.32 8.93 -28.10
N TRP A 122 -17.25 9.70 -27.84
CA TRP A 122 -17.27 11.17 -27.86
C TRP A 122 -16.33 11.75 -28.93
N PRO A 123 -16.80 12.59 -29.89
CA PRO A 123 -18.15 13.11 -30.07
C PRO A 123 -19.11 12.09 -30.72
N PRO A 124 -20.43 12.20 -30.47
CA PRO A 124 -21.40 11.29 -31.06
C PRO A 124 -21.25 11.27 -32.57
N LYS A 125 -21.17 10.06 -33.14
CA LYS A 125 -21.08 9.86 -34.59
C LYS A 125 -22.26 10.57 -35.23
N THR A 126 -22.01 11.68 -35.93
CA THR A 126 -23.05 12.34 -36.70
C THR A 126 -23.37 11.43 -37.87
N ASN A 127 -24.54 10.79 -37.87
CA ASN A 127 -25.05 10.13 -39.06
C ASN A 127 -25.13 11.19 -40.16
N LYS A 128 -24.29 11.04 -41.19
CA LYS A 128 -24.26 11.91 -42.36
C LYS A 128 -25.37 11.52 -43.33
#